data_AF-A0A2V2UEE6-F1
#
_entry.id   AF-A0A2V2UEE6-F1
#
_cell.length_a   1.000
_cell.length_b   1.000
_cell.length_c   1.000
_cell.angle_alpha   90.00
_cell.angle_beta   90.00
_cell.angle_gamma   90.00
#
_symmetry.space_group_name_H-M   'P 1'
#
loop_
_entity.id
_entity.type
_entity.pdbx_description
1 polymer ?
#
loop_
_entity_poly.entity_id
_entity_poly.type
_entity_poly.pdbx_seq_one_letter_code
_entity_poly.pdbx_strand_id
1 'polypeptide(L)'
;MQNNFPMREWHVEHMEKTVVKYVTGLSETASMWEKKQHKRYARISIVCRQIDYDIKHGVTSEQVLLLLQKIRTHSSFSTLLKNEGSLKRLDEIKEHFVPTQNATKWW
;
A
#
# COMPACT_ATOMS: atom_id res chain seq x y z
N MET A 1 12.37 -22.32 -9.69
CA MET A 1 12.44 -20.86 -9.93
C MET A 1 13.45 -20.29 -8.95
N GLN A 2 14.60 -19.84 -9.45
CA GLN A 2 15.66 -19.27 -8.61
C GLN A 2 15.27 -17.84 -8.28
N ASN A 3 15.06 -17.53 -7.00
CA ASN A 3 14.68 -16.19 -6.56
C ASN A 3 15.89 -15.26 -6.74
N ASN A 4 15.90 -14.50 -7.83
CA ASN A 4 17.00 -13.61 -8.21
C ASN A 4 17.03 -12.30 -7.38
N PHE A 5 16.07 -12.12 -6.46
CA PHE A 5 15.97 -10.94 -5.62
C PHE A 5 16.36 -11.29 -4.17
N PRO A 6 17.46 -10.72 -3.64
CA PRO A 6 17.77 -10.87 -2.23
C PRO A 6 16.64 -10.26 -1.38
N MET A 7 16.28 -10.92 -0.28
CA MET A 7 15.27 -10.43 0.68
C MET A 7 13.85 -10.21 0.10
N ARG A 8 13.49 -10.86 -1.01
CA ARG A 8 12.15 -10.71 -1.62
C ARG A 8 10.99 -10.88 -0.62
N GLU A 9 11.06 -11.89 0.24
CA GLU A 9 10.02 -12.15 1.26
C GLU A 9 9.85 -10.96 2.20
N TRP A 10 10.95 -10.34 2.61
CA TRP A 10 10.93 -9.13 3.41
C TRP A 10 10.26 -7.97 2.67
N HIS A 11 10.50 -7.81 1.37
CA HIS A 11 9.84 -6.78 0.56
C HIS A 11 8.33 -7.02 0.42
N VAL A 12 7.90 -8.28 0.31
CA VAL A 12 6.48 -8.63 0.31
C VAL A 12 5.85 -8.25 1.65
N GLU A 13 6.45 -8.64 2.77
CA GLU A 13 5.95 -8.27 4.10
C GLU A 13 5.97 -6.75 4.34
N HIS A 14 7.01 -6.06 3.87
CA HIS A 14 7.17 -4.63 4.02
C HIS A 14 6.08 -3.87 3.25
N MET A 15 5.81 -4.31 2.01
CA MET A 15 4.69 -3.80 1.21
C MET A 15 3.37 -4.01 1.96
N GLU A 16 3.10 -5.23 2.46
CA GLU A 16 1.86 -5.53 3.20
C GLU A 16 1.67 -4.61 4.41
N LYS A 17 2.71 -4.46 5.24
CA LYS A 17 2.70 -3.59 6.43
C LYS A 17 2.48 -2.13 6.03
N THR A 18 3.09 -1.68 4.94
CA THR A 18 2.97 -0.32 4.43
C THR A 18 1.54 -0.01 4.00
N VAL A 19 0.92 -0.90 3.22
CA VAL A 19 -0.48 -0.76 2.77
C VAL A 19 -1.44 -0.78 3.97
N VAL A 20 -1.31 -1.75 4.87
CA VAL A 20 -2.17 -1.85 6.06
C VAL A 20 -2.08 -0.60 6.92
N LYS A 21 -0.87 -0.08 7.16
CA LYS A 21 -0.65 1.15 7.94
C LYS A 21 -1.31 2.36 7.29
N TYR A 22 -1.21 2.50 5.97
CA TYR A 22 -1.84 3.61 5.26
C TYR A 22 -3.37 3.53 5.32
N VAL A 23 -3.94 2.36 5.05
CA VAL A 23 -5.40 2.14 5.03
C VAL A 23 -6.02 2.37 6.40
N THR A 24 -5.36 1.86 7.46
CA THR A 24 -5.77 2.08 8.86
C THR A 24 -5.96 3.57 9.16
N GLY A 25 -5.12 4.42 8.58
CA GLY A 25 -5.17 5.86 8.79
C GLY A 25 -4.72 6.24 10.20
N LEU A 26 -5.22 7.39 10.67
CA LEU A 26 -4.94 7.91 11.99
C LEU A 26 -6.19 7.80 12.87
N SER A 27 -6.01 7.34 14.12
CA SER A 27 -7.10 7.32 15.11
C SER A 27 -7.57 8.75 15.42
N GLU A 28 -8.87 8.92 15.70
CA GLU A 28 -9.43 10.19 16.16
C GLU A 28 -8.79 10.66 17.48
N THR A 29 -8.46 9.70 18.34
CA THR A 29 -7.81 9.92 19.64
C THR A 29 -6.29 10.05 19.55
N ALA A 30 -5.72 10.14 18.35
CA ALA A 30 -4.27 10.15 18.15
C ALA A 30 -3.58 11.37 18.78
N SER A 31 -2.44 11.12 19.40
CA SER A 31 -1.53 12.11 19.98
C SER A 31 -0.97 13.06 18.91
N MET A 32 -0.52 14.24 19.35
CA MET A 32 0.14 15.22 18.49
C MET A 32 1.39 14.64 17.80
N TRP A 33 2.11 13.75 18.47
CA TRP A 33 3.26 13.07 17.88
C TRP A 33 2.84 12.12 16.76
N GLU A 34 1.78 11.33 16.96
CA GLU A 34 1.24 10.41 15.95
C GLU A 34 0.70 11.16 14.74
N LYS A 35 0.00 12.29 14.97
CA LYS A 35 -0.42 13.23 13.91
C LYS A 35 0.77 13.71 13.08
N LYS A 36 1.87 14.10 13.74
CA LYS A 36 3.11 14.55 13.08
C LYS A 36 3.78 13.42 12.27
N GLN A 37 3.83 12.21 12.82
CA GLN A 37 4.38 11.04 12.12
C GLN A 37 3.53 10.66 10.90
N HIS A 38 2.21 10.65 11.06
CA HIS A 38 1.27 10.35 9.98
C HIS A 38 1.43 11.35 8.82
N LYS A 39 1.52 12.65 9.12
CA LYS A 39 1.80 13.68 8.11
C LYS A 39 3.14 13.47 7.39
N ARG A 40 4.15 12.93 8.09
CA ARG A 40 5.50 12.74 7.53
C ARG A 40 5.62 11.48 6.69
N TYR A 41 4.94 10.39 7.04
CA TYR A 41 5.19 9.06 6.46
C TYR A 41 3.97 8.40 5.81
N ALA A 42 2.75 8.86 6.09
CA ALA A 42 1.51 8.28 5.57
C ALA A 42 0.85 9.20 4.53
N ARG A 43 1.66 9.80 3.65
CA ARG A 43 1.17 10.50 2.45
C ARG A 43 1.16 9.50 1.31
N ILE A 44 0.15 9.56 0.44
CA ILE A 44 0.02 8.64 -0.70
C ILE A 44 1.29 8.55 -1.54
N SER A 45 1.95 9.68 -1.85
CA SER A 45 3.17 9.70 -2.64
C SER A 45 4.36 8.97 -1.98
N ILE A 46 4.42 8.98 -0.64
CA ILE A 46 5.46 8.26 0.12
C ILE A 46 5.16 6.76 0.11
N VAL A 47 3.90 6.40 0.30
CA VAL A 47 3.43 5.01 0.29
C VAL A 47 3.64 4.38 -1.09
N CYS A 48 3.23 5.07 -2.16
CA CYS A 48 3.47 4.60 -3.53
C CYS A 48 4.97 4.42 -3.80
N ARG A 49 5.82 5.37 -3.38
CA ARG A 49 7.27 5.26 -3.53
C ARG A 49 7.87 4.08 -2.76
N GLN A 50 7.32 3.74 -1.59
CA GLN A 50 7.75 2.56 -0.83
C GLN A 50 7.37 1.27 -1.55
N ILE A 51 6.13 1.18 -2.04
CA ILE A 51 5.66 0.03 -2.82
C ILE A 51 6.46 -0.11 -4.12
N ASP A 52 6.75 0.98 -4.83
CA ASP A 52 7.61 0.97 -6.03
C ASP A 52 9.01 0.43 -5.73
N TYR A 53 9.55 0.76 -4.56
CA TYR A 53 10.82 0.21 -4.11
C TYR A 53 10.72 -1.29 -3.89
N ASP A 54 9.66 -1.76 -3.24
CA ASP A 54 9.42 -3.20 -3.06
C ASP A 54 9.22 -3.92 -4.41
N ILE A 55 8.56 -3.28 -5.38
CA ILE A 55 8.39 -3.80 -6.74
C ILE A 55 9.74 -3.98 -7.43
N LYS A 56 10.65 -2.99 -7.32
CA LYS A 56 12.01 -3.09 -7.86
C LYS A 56 12.81 -4.26 -7.28
N HIS A 57 12.43 -4.75 -6.09
CA HIS A 57 13.08 -5.85 -5.40
C HIS A 57 12.28 -7.16 -5.45
N GLY A 58 11.40 -7.31 -6.44
CA GLY A 58 10.77 -8.59 -6.77
C GLY A 58 9.34 -8.77 -6.26
N VAL A 59 8.73 -7.73 -5.69
CA VAL A 59 7.26 -7.68 -5.57
C VAL A 59 6.66 -7.40 -6.94
N THR A 60 5.54 -8.03 -7.28
CA THR A 60 4.85 -7.74 -8.55
C THR A 60 3.68 -6.79 -8.33
N SER A 61 3.35 -5.98 -9.34
CA SER A 61 2.14 -5.14 -9.29
C SER A 61 0.86 -5.98 -9.10
N GLU A 62 0.85 -7.21 -9.61
CA GLU A 62 -0.24 -8.17 -9.35
C GLU A 62 -0.36 -8.53 -7.87
N GLN A 63 0.76 -8.75 -7.17
CA GLN A 63 0.75 -8.99 -5.72
C GLN A 63 0.18 -7.80 -4.95
N VAL A 64 0.51 -6.57 -5.36
CA VAL A 64 -0.08 -5.35 -4.79
C VAL A 64 -1.60 -5.36 -4.99
N LEU A 65 -2.08 -5.60 -6.21
CA LEU A 65 -3.52 -5.60 -6.52
C LEU A 65 -4.27 -6.72 -5.77
N LEU A 66 -3.69 -7.92 -5.68
CA LEU A 66 -4.25 -9.03 -4.92
C LEU A 66 -4.34 -8.70 -3.43
N LEU A 67 -3.33 -8.04 -2.87
CA LEU A 67 -3.37 -7.57 -1.49
C LEU A 67 -4.50 -6.55 -1.28
N LEU A 68 -4.62 -5.55 -2.16
CA LEU A 68 -5.69 -4.54 -2.06
C LEU A 68 -7.07 -5.18 -2.14
N GLN A 69 -7.25 -6.15 -3.05
CA GLN A 69 -8.49 -6.92 -3.15
C GLN A 69 -8.75 -7.74 -1.88
N LYS A 70 -7.73 -8.41 -1.34
CA LYS A 70 -7.81 -9.18 -0.09
C LYS A 70 -8.21 -8.29 1.09
N ILE A 71 -7.64 -7.09 1.21
CA ILE A 71 -8.03 -6.13 2.25
C ILE A 71 -9.50 -5.73 2.12
N ARG A 72 -10.01 -5.61 0.89
CA ARG A 72 -11.40 -5.23 0.63
C ARG A 72 -12.41 -6.35 0.93
N THR A 73 -12.04 -7.61 0.71
CA THR A 73 -12.99 -8.75 0.75
C THR A 73 -12.85 -9.63 1.99
N HIS A 74 -11.64 -9.73 2.56
CA HIS A 74 -11.37 -10.70 3.62
C HIS A 74 -11.84 -10.17 4.99
N SER A 75 -12.59 -11.01 5.72
CA SER A 75 -13.20 -10.64 7.01
C SER A 75 -12.19 -10.20 8.08
N SER A 76 -10.95 -10.72 8.04
CA SER A 76 -9.86 -10.32 8.95
C SER A 76 -9.51 -8.83 8.87
N PHE A 77 -9.80 -8.16 7.75
CA PHE A 77 -9.55 -6.73 7.56
C PHE A 77 -10.82 -5.87 7.74
N SER A 78 -11.94 -6.48 8.10
CA SER A 78 -13.21 -5.76 8.29
C SER A 78 -13.11 -4.63 9.31
N THR A 79 -12.28 -4.78 10.34
CA THR A 79 -12.01 -3.73 11.34
C THR A 79 -11.22 -2.56 10.77
N LEU A 80 -10.29 -2.81 9.83
CA LEU A 80 -9.54 -1.74 9.15
C LEU A 80 -10.46 -0.88 8.29
N LEU A 81 -11.44 -1.50 7.64
CA LEU A 81 -12.39 -0.82 6.76
C LEU A 81 -13.46 -0.02 7.51
N LYS A 82 -13.60 -0.20 8.83
CA LYS A 82 -14.52 0.60 9.65
C LYS A 82 -14.04 2.04 9.86
N ASN A 83 -12.74 2.28 9.70
CA ASN A 83 -12.18 3.61 9.88
C ASN A 83 -12.61 4.53 8.74
N GLU A 84 -12.91 5.79 9.08
CA GLU A 84 -13.30 6.79 8.10
C GLU A 84 -12.20 7.00 7.04
N GLY A 85 -12.60 6.99 5.78
CA GLY A 85 -11.72 7.18 4.63
C GLY A 85 -10.80 6.00 4.32
N SER A 86 -10.91 4.85 5.01
CA SER A 86 -10.12 3.64 4.74
C SER A 86 -10.32 3.13 3.31
N LEU A 87 -11.57 3.07 2.83
CA LEU A 87 -11.90 2.70 1.44
C LEU A 87 -11.32 3.69 0.43
N LYS A 88 -11.41 5.00 0.70
CA LYS A 88 -10.83 6.04 -0.17
C LYS A 88 -9.32 5.87 -0.28
N ARG A 89 -8.62 5.68 0.84
CA ARG A 89 -7.17 5.42 0.87
C ARG A 89 -6.78 4.15 0.10
N LEU A 90 -7.62 3.10 0.18
CA LEU A 90 -7.40 1.86 -0.55
C LEU A 90 -7.54 2.08 -2.08
N ASP A 91 -8.57 2.83 -2.49
CA ASP A 91 -8.81 3.16 -3.89
C ASP A 91 -7.69 4.08 -4.45
N GLU A 92 -7.17 5.02 -3.67
CA GLU A 92 -6.00 5.86 -4.04
C GLU A 92 -4.75 5.03 -4.35
N ILE A 93 -4.43 4.01 -3.54
CA ILE A 93 -3.30 3.10 -3.85
C ILE A 93 -3.63 2.31 -5.12
N LYS A 94 -4.85 1.80 -5.23
CA LYS A 94 -5.27 1.02 -6.40
C LYS A 94 -5.11 1.82 -7.69
N GLU A 95 -5.58 3.05 -7.74
CA GLU A 95 -5.45 3.93 -8.92
C GLU A 95 -4.00 4.13 -9.36
N HIS A 96 -3.05 4.14 -8.43
CA HIS A 96 -1.63 4.29 -8.75
C HIS A 96 -1.01 3.05 -9.40
N PHE A 97 -1.47 1.84 -9.03
CA PHE A 97 -0.89 0.57 -9.47
C PHE A 97 -1.74 -0.20 -10.48
N VAL A 98 -2.98 0.26 -10.75
CA VAL A 98 -3.76 -0.24 -11.88
C VAL A 98 -2.96 0.04 -13.15
N PRO A 99 -2.67 -0.97 -13.98
CA PRO A 99 -2.00 -0.77 -15.25
C PRO A 99 -2.81 0.25 -16.05
N THR A 100 -2.25 1.43 -16.27
CA THR A 100 -2.86 2.39 -17.18
C THR A 100 -2.83 1.73 -18.55
N GLN A 101 -3.96 1.23 -19.03
CA GLN A 101 -4.09 0.67 -20.38
C GLN A 101 -3.69 1.66 -21.50
N ASN A 102 -3.37 2.92 -21.15
CA ASN A 102 -3.01 3.98 -22.09
C ASN A 102 -1.88 4.90 -21.56
N ALA A 103 -0.71 4.34 -21.25
CA ALA A 103 0.53 5.12 -21.25
C ALA A 103 1.27 4.83 -22.55
N THR A 104 0.83 5.46 -23.64
CA THR A 104 1.62 5.64 -24.86
C THR A 104 3.04 6.05 -24.46
N LYS A 105 4.00 5.20 -24.83
CA LYS A 105 5.43 5.52 -24.84
C LYS A 105 5.61 6.88 -25.50
N TRP A 106 6.14 7.83 -24.75
CA TRP A 106 6.75 9.05 -25.30
C TRP A 106 8.18 9.17 -24.79
N TRP A 107 9.00 8.20 -25.20
CA TRP A 107 10.41 8.33 -25.54
C TRP A 107 10.81 7.10 -26.37
#